data_AF-A0A252BPV9-F1
#
_entry.id   AF-A0A252BPV9-F1
#
_cell.length_a   1.000
_cell.length_b   1.000
_cell.length_c   1.000
_cell.angle_alpha   90.00
_cell.angle_beta   90.00
_cell.angle_gamma   90.00
#
_symmetry.space_group_name_H-M   'P 1'
#
loop_
_entity.id
_entity.type
_entity.pdbx_description
1 polymer ?
#
loop_
_entity_poly.entity_id
_entity_poly.type
_entity_poly.pdbx_seq_one_letter_code
_entity_poly.pdbx_strand_id
1 'polypeptide(L)'
;MADASQVGLALAYVCAGILYPEGLEKPSVTGRQTIVRRGWLLPSDIFAAQNIRNNTDFLTVTLAPQKGVVVPEPLGRPWQVQARVLPTVSVKQSAQAVCIAFPSDGVSSGVVGVWYEAGKTQISAAYAVTEQDTPETVALALAGQLPKGLADGNSVQVPGHNLAGNVVGYGQSVRVNRRQNQRYRVSLWTADSGVRDTLGQSLDTELAEKSWISTLDGGQAQLRFVSVEDIDTMQNQALYRRDYLYELVFDTLQVQWSSDMMFGAGTVSAGDQVSSFGAIEPAFDNSVVLHALEAMQAAQTSQAAQNSYPGMMVNQFGTVVCQSH
;
A
#
# COMPACT_ATOMS: atom_id res chain seq x y z
N MET A 1 0.96 -5.86 0.12
CA MET A 1 1.22 -6.71 -1.05
C MET A 1 -0.03 -7.51 -1.31
N ALA A 2 -0.59 -7.38 -2.51
CA ALA A 2 -1.81 -8.05 -2.91
C ALA A 2 -1.70 -9.56 -2.72
N ASP A 3 -2.46 -10.06 -1.77
CA ASP A 3 -2.74 -11.46 -1.56
C ASP A 3 -4.23 -11.73 -1.83
N ALA A 4 -4.63 -13.00 -1.75
CA ALA A 4 -6.03 -13.38 -1.95
C ALA A 4 -6.98 -12.68 -0.96
N SER A 5 -6.48 -12.27 0.22
CA SER A 5 -7.28 -11.56 1.21
C SER A 5 -7.55 -10.12 0.82
N GLN A 6 -6.51 -9.38 0.44
CA GLN A 6 -6.56 -7.99 0.02
C GLN A 6 -7.33 -7.82 -1.28
N VAL A 7 -7.19 -8.74 -2.23
CA VAL A 7 -7.94 -8.73 -3.49
C VAL A 7 -9.42 -9.02 -3.25
N GLY A 8 -9.75 -9.97 -2.37
CA GLY A 8 -11.14 -10.21 -1.97
C GLY A 8 -11.75 -9.02 -1.23
N LEU A 9 -10.93 -8.27 -0.50
CA LEU A 9 -11.36 -7.03 0.14
C LEU A 9 -11.57 -5.89 -0.88
N ALA A 10 -10.67 -5.71 -1.84
CA ALA A 10 -10.85 -4.76 -2.93
C ALA A 10 -12.17 -5.04 -3.69
N LEU A 11 -12.46 -6.31 -3.98
CA LEU A 11 -13.74 -6.70 -4.59
C LEU A 11 -14.95 -6.33 -3.71
N ALA A 12 -14.86 -6.49 -2.39
CA ALA A 12 -15.92 -6.07 -1.47
C ALA A 12 -16.11 -4.53 -1.48
N TYR A 13 -15.04 -3.75 -1.55
CA TYR A 13 -15.13 -2.28 -1.69
C TYR A 13 -15.76 -1.86 -3.02
N VAL A 14 -15.39 -2.52 -4.13
CA VAL A 14 -16.04 -2.29 -5.43
C VAL A 14 -17.55 -2.57 -5.34
N CYS A 15 -17.95 -3.71 -4.75
CA CYS A 15 -19.36 -4.04 -4.56
C CYS A 15 -20.06 -3.00 -3.67
N ALA A 16 -19.40 -2.52 -2.62
CA ALA A 16 -19.96 -1.49 -1.75
C ALA A 16 -20.17 -0.15 -2.48
N GLY A 17 -19.21 0.27 -3.32
CA GLY A 17 -19.35 1.46 -4.15
C GLY A 17 -20.48 1.36 -5.19
N ILE A 18 -20.72 0.16 -5.74
CA ILE A 18 -21.84 -0.09 -6.64
C ILE A 18 -23.18 0.01 -5.90
N LEU A 19 -23.27 -0.59 -4.72
CA LEU A 19 -24.50 -0.61 -3.92
C LEU A 19 -24.82 0.74 -3.27
N TYR A 20 -23.80 1.59 -3.06
CA TYR A 20 -23.89 2.91 -2.47
C TYR A 20 -23.19 3.95 -3.35
N PRO A 21 -23.78 4.31 -4.51
CA PRO A 21 -23.16 5.21 -5.47
C PRO A 21 -22.94 6.63 -4.93
N GLU A 22 -23.74 7.07 -3.95
CA GLU A 22 -23.61 8.37 -3.28
C GLU A 22 -22.80 8.29 -1.96
N GLY A 23 -22.18 7.15 -1.67
CA GLY A 23 -21.40 6.90 -0.45
C GLY A 23 -22.15 6.07 0.61
N LEU A 24 -21.37 5.42 1.49
CA LEU A 24 -21.87 4.41 2.45
C LEU A 24 -22.85 4.95 3.51
N GLU A 25 -22.90 6.26 3.71
CA GLU A 25 -23.83 6.92 4.63
C GLU A 25 -25.18 7.26 3.98
N LYS A 26 -25.31 7.07 2.66
CA LYS A 26 -26.53 7.30 1.89
C LYS A 26 -27.34 6.01 1.74
N PRO A 27 -28.63 6.09 1.33
CA PRO A 27 -29.40 4.89 1.03
C PRO A 27 -28.73 4.06 -0.07
N SER A 28 -28.88 2.73 -0.01
CA SER A 28 -28.42 1.84 -1.08
C SER A 28 -29.27 2.02 -2.35
N VAL A 29 -28.86 1.38 -3.45
CA VAL A 29 -29.62 1.33 -4.71
C VAL A 29 -31.07 0.84 -4.57
N THR A 30 -31.40 0.08 -3.52
CA THR A 30 -32.78 -0.37 -3.24
C THR A 30 -33.48 0.46 -2.15
N GLY A 31 -32.79 1.44 -1.56
CA GLY A 31 -33.27 2.21 -0.40
C GLY A 31 -33.27 1.43 0.92
N ARG A 32 -32.92 0.14 0.89
CA ARG A 32 -32.81 -0.74 2.07
C ARG A 32 -31.38 -0.75 2.58
N GLN A 33 -31.18 -1.07 3.85
CA GLN A 33 -29.82 -1.21 4.38
C GLN A 33 -29.19 -2.46 3.77
N THR A 34 -28.05 -2.32 3.08
CA THR A 34 -27.29 -3.46 2.54
C THR A 34 -25.91 -3.52 3.18
N ILE A 35 -25.62 -4.60 3.91
CA ILE A 35 -24.36 -4.79 4.61
C ILE A 35 -23.40 -5.57 3.69
N VAL A 36 -22.26 -4.95 3.34
CA VAL A 36 -21.21 -5.59 2.53
C VAL A 36 -20.12 -6.14 3.44
N ARG A 37 -19.76 -7.41 3.25
CA ARG A 37 -18.77 -8.09 4.08
C ARG A 37 -17.78 -8.92 3.26
N ARG A 38 -16.51 -8.84 3.63
CA ARG A 38 -15.47 -9.78 3.22
C ARG A 38 -15.44 -10.95 4.21
N GLY A 39 -15.97 -12.09 3.82
CA GLY A 39 -16.16 -13.27 4.66
C GLY A 39 -17.56 -13.86 4.57
N TRP A 40 -17.82 -14.93 5.32
CA TRP A 40 -19.13 -15.58 5.37
C TRP A 40 -20.14 -14.79 6.22
N LEU A 41 -21.43 -15.04 6.00
CA LEU A 41 -22.45 -14.67 6.97
C LEU A 41 -22.16 -15.36 8.30
N LEU A 42 -22.33 -14.62 9.39
CA LEU A 42 -22.28 -15.17 10.74
C LEU A 42 -23.66 -15.72 11.09
N PRO A 43 -23.74 -16.74 11.97
CA PRO A 43 -25.02 -17.22 12.47
C PRO A 43 -25.89 -16.10 13.06
N SER A 44 -25.27 -15.09 13.69
CA SER A 44 -25.99 -13.93 14.22
C SER A 44 -26.67 -13.07 13.15
N ASP A 45 -26.20 -13.04 11.90
CA ASP A 45 -26.85 -12.25 10.83
C ASP A 45 -28.12 -12.93 10.28
N ILE A 46 -28.23 -14.24 10.53
CA ILE A 46 -29.39 -15.07 10.14
C ILE A 46 -30.38 -15.19 11.31
N PHE A 47 -29.88 -15.22 12.56
CA PHE A 47 -30.67 -15.55 13.75
C PHE A 47 -30.84 -14.40 14.77
N ALA A 48 -30.11 -13.27 14.71
CA ALA A 48 -30.24 -12.16 15.67
C ALA A 48 -31.00 -10.94 15.11
N ALA A 49 -31.72 -10.21 15.96
CA ALA A 49 -32.79 -9.23 15.64
C ALA A 49 -32.47 -8.02 14.71
N GLN A 50 -31.36 -7.98 13.97
CA GLN A 50 -31.09 -7.07 12.83
C GLN A 50 -31.17 -7.78 11.45
N ASN A 51 -31.67 -9.02 11.44
CA ASN A 51 -31.67 -10.01 10.36
C ASN A 51 -32.14 -9.54 8.97
N ILE A 52 -31.82 -10.39 7.98
CA ILE A 52 -32.38 -10.42 6.61
C ILE A 52 -33.91 -10.21 6.56
N ARG A 53 -34.62 -10.63 7.60
CA ARG A 53 -36.08 -10.49 7.75
C ARG A 53 -36.55 -9.09 8.19
N ASN A 54 -35.65 -8.24 8.68
CA ASN A 54 -35.91 -6.86 9.15
C ASN A 54 -35.50 -5.81 8.11
N ASN A 55 -35.60 -6.16 6.82
CA ASN A 55 -35.24 -5.29 5.70
C ASN A 55 -33.75 -4.94 5.56
N THR A 56 -32.86 -5.76 6.13
CA THR A 56 -31.41 -5.65 5.95
C THR A 56 -30.93 -6.68 4.94
N ASP A 57 -30.37 -6.26 3.83
CA ASP A 57 -29.80 -7.19 2.84
C ASP A 57 -28.30 -7.38 3.12
N PHE A 58 -27.73 -8.52 2.73
CA PHE A 58 -26.30 -8.79 2.93
C PHE A 58 -25.63 -9.17 1.61
N LEU A 59 -24.44 -8.65 1.40
CA LEU A 59 -23.53 -9.07 0.33
C LEU A 59 -22.26 -9.61 0.96
N THR A 60 -21.92 -10.86 0.68
CA THR A 60 -20.70 -11.50 1.17
C THR A 60 -19.75 -11.82 0.04
N VAL A 61 -18.48 -11.47 0.20
CA VAL A 61 -17.40 -11.84 -0.71
C VAL A 61 -16.53 -12.91 -0.05
N THR A 62 -16.49 -14.11 -0.61
CA THR A 62 -15.73 -15.26 -0.09
C THR A 62 -14.84 -15.89 -1.16
N LEU A 63 -13.77 -16.57 -0.75
CA LEU A 63 -12.98 -17.38 -1.66
C LEU A 63 -13.77 -18.64 -2.04
N ALA A 64 -13.87 -18.92 -3.33
CA ALA A 64 -14.48 -20.12 -3.85
C ALA A 64 -13.40 -21.13 -4.23
N PRO A 65 -13.57 -22.42 -3.92
CA PRO A 65 -12.61 -23.43 -4.32
C PRO A 65 -12.55 -23.52 -5.85
N GLN A 66 -11.33 -23.58 -6.38
CA GLN A 66 -11.07 -23.81 -7.80
C GLN A 66 -9.85 -24.74 -7.92
N LYS A 67 -9.84 -25.62 -8.93
CA LYS A 67 -8.60 -26.29 -9.35
C LYS A 67 -7.61 -25.24 -9.83
N GLY A 68 -6.41 -25.22 -9.24
CA GLY A 68 -5.39 -24.23 -9.56
C GLY A 68 -5.13 -24.14 -11.06
N VAL A 69 -5.50 -22.99 -11.65
CA VAL A 69 -5.16 -22.65 -13.03
C VAL A 69 -3.85 -21.89 -12.96
N VAL A 70 -2.79 -22.46 -13.55
CA VAL A 70 -1.50 -21.78 -13.66
C VAL A 70 -1.63 -20.70 -14.72
N VAL A 71 -1.30 -19.47 -14.34
CA VAL A 71 -1.23 -18.34 -15.28
C VAL A 71 0.25 -18.14 -15.64
N PRO A 72 0.59 -18.00 -16.93
CA PRO A 72 1.98 -17.82 -17.33
C PRO A 72 2.57 -16.52 -16.78
N GLU A 73 3.84 -16.59 -16.39
CA GLU A 73 4.60 -15.48 -15.82
C GLU A 73 5.69 -15.01 -16.79
N PRO A 74 6.05 -13.72 -16.81
CA PRO A 74 7.11 -13.23 -17.69
C PRO A 74 8.45 -13.85 -17.32
N LEU A 75 9.18 -14.33 -18.35
CA LEU A 75 10.50 -14.91 -18.18
C LEU A 75 11.48 -13.88 -17.59
N GLY A 76 12.28 -14.30 -16.61
CA GLY A 76 13.32 -13.48 -16.00
C GLY A 76 12.86 -12.54 -14.88
N ARG A 77 11.57 -12.27 -14.72
CA ARG A 77 10.98 -11.43 -13.65
C ARG A 77 11.80 -10.14 -13.39
N PRO A 78 11.98 -9.29 -14.42
CA PRO A 78 12.83 -8.11 -14.31
C PRO A 78 12.27 -7.12 -13.27
N TRP A 79 13.17 -6.40 -12.61
CA TRP A 79 12.80 -5.25 -11.81
C TRP A 79 12.39 -4.09 -12.72
N GLN A 80 11.31 -3.43 -12.35
CA GLN A 80 10.78 -2.25 -13.02
C GLN A 80 10.55 -1.15 -11.99
N VAL A 81 10.81 0.10 -12.37
CA VAL A 81 10.51 1.25 -11.51
C VAL A 81 9.01 1.47 -11.48
N GLN A 82 8.39 1.39 -10.30
CA GLN A 82 6.96 1.65 -10.10
C GLN A 82 6.71 3.11 -9.73
N ALA A 83 7.51 3.65 -8.81
CA ALA A 83 7.36 5.01 -8.32
C ALA A 83 8.72 5.64 -8.06
N ARG A 84 8.78 6.97 -8.13
CA ARG A 84 9.94 7.76 -7.69
C ARG A 84 9.43 8.95 -6.90
N VAL A 85 9.87 9.08 -5.66
CA VAL A 85 9.57 10.20 -4.78
C VAL A 85 10.75 11.15 -4.81
N LEU A 86 10.51 12.37 -5.26
CA LEU A 86 11.50 13.45 -5.23
C LEU A 86 11.64 13.97 -3.80
N PRO A 87 12.86 14.40 -3.39
CA PRO A 87 13.05 14.96 -2.06
C PRO A 87 12.40 16.35 -1.99
N THR A 88 11.64 16.59 -0.92
CA THR A 88 11.10 17.92 -0.58
C THR A 88 11.93 18.62 0.49
N VAL A 89 12.68 17.86 1.29
CA VAL A 89 13.64 18.42 2.25
C VAL A 89 14.89 18.92 1.53
N SER A 90 15.55 19.90 2.12
CA SER A 90 16.75 20.52 1.57
C SER A 90 17.85 20.65 2.63
N VAL A 91 19.10 20.70 2.16
CA VAL A 91 20.26 20.96 3.00
C VAL A 91 20.97 22.21 2.53
N LYS A 92 21.34 23.06 3.49
CA LYS A 92 22.18 24.23 3.26
C LYS A 92 23.54 23.99 3.90
N GLN A 93 24.57 23.95 3.07
CA GLN A 93 25.94 23.80 3.54
C GLN A 93 26.52 25.15 3.97
N SER A 94 27.20 25.16 5.10
CA SER A 94 28.10 26.22 5.54
C SER A 94 29.47 25.62 5.80
N ALA A 95 30.50 26.46 6.00
CA ALA A 95 31.89 25.99 6.09
C ALA A 95 32.13 24.88 7.13
N GLN A 96 31.34 24.82 8.21
CA GLN A 96 31.51 23.84 9.31
C GLN A 96 30.22 23.13 9.72
N ALA A 97 29.09 23.46 9.09
CA ALA A 97 27.79 22.94 9.47
C ALA A 97 26.91 22.66 8.25
N VAL A 98 26.10 21.61 8.34
CA VAL A 98 25.01 21.35 7.40
C VAL A 98 23.69 21.63 8.11
N CYS A 99 22.93 22.60 7.60
CA CYS A 99 21.60 22.94 8.11
C CYS A 99 20.53 22.22 7.30
N ILE A 100 19.58 21.59 8.00
CA ILE A 100 18.46 20.85 7.42
C ILE A 100 17.25 21.78 7.40
N ALA A 101 16.59 21.88 6.25
CA ALA A 101 15.41 22.71 6.08
C ALA A 101 14.28 21.89 5.46
N PHE A 102 13.13 21.91 6.12
CA PHE A 102 11.89 21.30 5.66
C PHE A 102 11.05 22.35 4.93
N PRO A 103 10.20 21.95 3.98
CA PRO A 103 9.28 22.87 3.34
C PRO A 103 8.29 23.45 4.37
N SER A 104 7.86 24.70 4.16
CA SER A 104 6.84 25.35 5.00
C SER A 104 5.45 24.75 4.84
N ASP A 105 5.22 24.08 3.71
CA ASP A 105 3.97 23.48 3.28
C ASP A 105 4.21 22.14 2.57
N GLY A 106 3.31 21.17 2.80
CA GLY A 106 3.40 19.84 2.21
C GLY A 106 4.10 18.80 3.08
N VAL A 107 4.22 17.58 2.55
CA VAL A 107 4.80 16.43 3.26
C VAL A 107 6.32 16.42 3.07
N SER A 108 7.05 16.30 4.18
CA SER A 108 8.50 16.20 4.17
C SER A 108 8.93 14.80 3.73
N SER A 109 9.77 14.73 2.69
CA SER A 109 10.26 13.48 2.12
C SER A 109 11.69 13.62 1.60
N GLY A 110 12.42 12.51 1.60
CA GLY A 110 13.78 12.41 1.08
C GLY A 110 14.72 11.71 2.06
N VAL A 111 15.91 11.36 1.56
CA VAL A 111 17.02 10.86 2.38
C VAL A 111 18.07 11.94 2.46
N VAL A 112 18.35 12.39 3.70
CA VAL A 112 19.38 13.38 3.99
C VAL A 112 20.68 12.64 4.28
N GLY A 113 21.74 13.02 3.57
CA GLY A 113 23.08 12.50 3.75
C GLY A 113 24.06 13.60 4.11
N VAL A 114 24.95 13.31 5.05
CA VAL A 114 26.07 14.18 5.40
C VAL A 114 27.36 13.39 5.41
N TRP A 115 28.46 14.03 5.02
CA TRP A 115 29.77 13.41 5.03
C TRP A 115 30.88 14.43 5.25
N TYR A 116 32.03 13.94 5.67
CA TYR A 116 33.26 14.72 5.75
C TYR A 116 34.49 13.84 5.48
N GLU A 117 35.58 14.48 5.10
CA GLU A 117 36.86 13.82 4.88
C GLU A 117 37.69 13.79 6.17
N ALA A 118 38.19 12.61 6.52
CA ALA A 118 39.12 12.36 7.61
C ALA A 118 40.40 11.70 7.05
N GLY A 119 41.30 12.52 6.51
CA GLY A 119 42.53 12.03 5.86
C GLY A 119 42.24 11.42 4.50
N LYS A 120 42.34 10.09 4.38
CA LYS A 120 42.03 9.33 3.14
C LYS A 120 40.67 8.60 3.21
N THR A 121 39.92 8.80 4.29
CA THR A 121 38.66 8.13 4.54
C THR A 121 37.54 9.15 4.58
N GLN A 122 36.50 8.93 3.79
CA GLN A 122 35.26 9.68 3.87
C GLN A 122 34.32 8.99 4.86
N ILE A 123 33.89 9.73 5.88
CA ILE A 123 32.92 9.28 6.88
C ILE A 123 31.58 9.89 6.51
N SER A 124 30.50 9.09 6.52
CA SER A 124 29.16 9.57 6.16
C SER A 124 28.09 9.04 7.09
N ALA A 125 26.98 9.77 7.14
CA ALA A 125 25.75 9.44 7.85
C ALA A 125 24.55 9.71 6.94
N ALA A 126 23.50 8.91 7.11
CA ALA A 126 22.30 8.97 6.28
C ALA A 126 21.04 8.81 7.14
N TYR A 127 19.98 9.53 6.79
CA TYR A 127 18.70 9.46 7.47
C TYR A 127 17.54 9.65 6.50
N ALA A 128 16.56 8.75 6.52
CA ALA A 128 15.34 8.86 5.73
C ALA A 128 14.26 9.60 6.54
N VAL A 129 13.76 10.71 6.00
CA VAL A 129 12.79 11.56 6.67
C VAL A 129 11.39 10.92 6.63
N THR A 130 10.70 10.95 7.77
CA THR A 130 9.31 10.52 7.93
C THR A 130 8.39 11.71 8.23
N GLU A 131 7.06 11.51 8.15
CA GLU A 131 6.08 12.57 8.43
C GLU A 131 6.11 13.10 9.87
N GLN A 132 6.68 12.34 10.81
CA GLN A 132 6.77 12.71 12.22
C GLN A 132 8.08 13.43 12.58
N ASP A 133 9.02 13.49 11.63
CA ASP A 133 10.30 14.10 11.87
C ASP A 133 10.23 15.63 11.82
N THR A 134 11.14 16.25 12.57
CA THR A 134 11.43 17.67 12.46
C THR A 134 12.88 17.84 12.02
N PRO A 135 13.27 19.01 11.48
CA PRO A 135 14.67 19.27 11.14
C PRO A 135 15.64 18.97 12.30
N GLU A 136 15.22 19.19 13.54
CA GLU A 136 16.00 18.95 14.75
C GLU A 136 16.13 17.44 15.06
N THR A 137 15.07 16.65 14.89
CA THR A 137 15.15 15.20 15.12
C THR A 137 16.08 14.54 14.11
N VAL A 138 16.01 14.96 12.84
CA VAL A 138 16.90 14.47 11.78
C VAL A 138 18.35 14.89 12.03
N ALA A 139 18.59 16.15 12.40
CA ALA A 139 19.93 16.63 12.70
C ALA A 139 20.56 15.85 13.87
N LEU A 140 19.78 15.60 14.93
CA LEU A 140 20.21 14.80 16.07
C LEU A 140 20.55 13.36 15.68
N ALA A 141 19.70 12.72 14.88
CA ALA A 141 19.92 11.35 14.42
C ALA A 141 21.18 11.23 13.53
N LEU A 142 21.40 12.20 12.64
CA LEU A 142 22.60 12.25 11.79
C LEU A 142 23.86 12.51 12.62
N ALA A 143 23.82 13.44 13.58
CA ALA A 143 24.95 13.72 14.46
C ALA A 143 25.35 12.49 15.28
N GLY A 144 24.38 11.70 15.75
CA GLY A 144 24.62 10.46 16.49
C GLY A 144 25.33 9.37 15.68
N GLN A 145 25.24 9.40 14.34
CA GLN A 145 25.93 8.47 13.46
C GLN A 145 27.38 8.90 13.15
N LEU A 146 27.72 10.18 13.35
CA LEU A 146 29.04 10.71 13.06
C LEU A 146 29.96 10.66 14.30
N PRO A 147 31.22 10.24 14.16
CA PRO A 147 32.19 10.35 15.24
C PRO A 147 32.37 11.81 15.66
N LYS A 148 32.08 12.12 16.93
CA LYS A 148 32.07 13.49 17.48
C LYS A 148 31.10 14.44 16.78
N GLY A 149 30.02 13.91 16.18
CA GLY A 149 28.92 14.71 15.66
C GLY A 149 28.22 15.48 16.77
N LEU A 150 27.92 16.73 16.50
CA LEU A 150 27.12 17.62 17.34
C LEU A 150 25.92 18.10 16.53
N ALA A 151 24.75 18.07 17.16
CA ALA A 151 23.55 18.71 16.62
C ALA A 151 23.29 20.00 17.40
N ASP A 152 23.06 21.09 16.68
CA ASP A 152 22.62 22.37 17.23
C ASP A 152 21.38 22.84 16.45
N GLY A 153 20.21 22.69 17.06
CA GLY A 153 18.92 22.87 16.40
C GLY A 153 18.80 21.99 15.15
N ASN A 154 18.64 22.61 14.00
CA ASN A 154 18.54 21.96 12.70
C ASN A 154 19.90 21.77 12.00
N SER A 155 21.01 22.01 12.69
CA SER A 155 22.36 21.95 12.11
C SER A 155 23.17 20.77 12.65
N VAL A 156 23.94 20.14 11.77
CA VAL A 156 24.88 19.06 12.09
C VAL A 156 26.30 19.57 11.88
N GLN A 157 27.17 19.32 12.86
CA GLN A 157 28.56 19.78 12.87
C GLN A 157 29.49 18.68 13.39
N VAL A 158 30.72 18.66 12.89
CA VAL A 158 31.80 17.84 13.45
C VAL A 158 33.00 18.76 13.68
N PRO A 159 33.38 19.05 14.93
CA PRO A 159 34.47 19.96 15.23
C PRO A 159 35.78 19.55 14.53
N GLY A 160 36.38 20.49 13.81
CA GLY A 160 37.64 20.27 13.07
C GLY A 160 37.48 19.72 11.65
N HIS A 161 36.25 19.53 11.17
CA HIS A 161 35.97 19.02 9.83
C HIS A 161 34.95 19.91 9.09
N ASN A 162 35.10 20.00 7.76
CA ASN A 162 34.12 20.63 6.90
C ASN A 162 33.13 19.57 6.43
N LEU A 163 31.83 19.77 6.70
CA LEU A 163 30.80 18.85 6.28
C LEU A 163 30.24 19.25 4.92
N ALA A 164 29.99 18.25 4.10
CA ALA A 164 29.12 18.35 2.94
C ALA A 164 27.84 17.56 3.21
N GLY A 165 26.76 17.98 2.56
CA GLY A 165 25.45 17.37 2.69
C GLY A 165 24.70 17.33 1.37
N ASN A 166 23.96 16.27 1.13
CA ASN A 166 23.13 16.09 -0.05
C ASN A 166 21.77 15.53 0.36
N VAL A 167 20.75 15.81 -0.43
CA VAL A 167 19.43 15.19 -0.25
C VAL A 167 19.06 14.50 -1.54
N VAL A 168 18.62 13.27 -1.41
CA VAL A 168 18.19 12.45 -2.55
C VAL A 168 16.77 11.94 -2.35
N GLY A 169 16.10 11.70 -3.48
CA GLY A 169 14.84 11.00 -3.49
C GLY A 169 15.02 9.50 -3.30
N TYR A 170 13.92 8.77 -3.39
CA TYR A 170 13.93 7.32 -3.38
C TYR A 170 12.94 6.75 -4.39
N GLY A 171 13.32 5.63 -4.98
CA GLY A 171 12.54 4.90 -5.97
C GLY A 171 11.99 3.60 -5.40
N GLN A 172 10.80 3.25 -5.85
CA GLN A 172 10.21 1.94 -5.66
C GLN A 172 10.47 1.12 -6.93
N SER A 173 11.17 0.00 -6.77
CA SER A 173 11.27 -1.02 -7.80
C SER A 173 10.37 -2.20 -7.45
N VAL A 174 9.72 -2.77 -8.46
CA VAL A 174 8.90 -3.96 -8.31
C VAL A 174 9.27 -5.04 -9.31
N ARG A 175 9.09 -6.29 -8.91
CA ARG A 175 9.11 -7.43 -9.81
C ARG A 175 7.93 -8.34 -9.52
N VAL A 176 7.38 -8.94 -10.57
CA VAL A 176 6.33 -9.95 -10.42
C VAL A 176 6.94 -11.21 -9.81
N ASN A 177 6.53 -11.57 -8.59
CA ASN A 177 6.96 -12.80 -7.95
C ASN A 177 6.07 -13.98 -8.36
N ARG A 178 4.76 -13.74 -8.47
CA ARG A 178 3.81 -14.77 -8.87
C ARG A 178 2.59 -14.15 -9.52
N ARG A 179 2.10 -14.74 -10.61
CA ARG A 179 0.76 -14.44 -11.13
C ARG A 179 -0.24 -15.45 -10.58
N GLN A 180 -1.32 -14.96 -9.98
CA GLN A 180 -2.33 -15.78 -9.33
C GLN A 180 -3.67 -15.61 -10.02
N ASN A 181 -4.42 -16.71 -10.14
CA ASN A 181 -5.84 -16.70 -10.44
C ASN A 181 -6.57 -17.26 -9.21
N GLN A 182 -7.48 -16.46 -8.65
CA GLN A 182 -8.31 -16.85 -7.52
C GLN A 182 -9.77 -16.64 -7.85
N ARG A 183 -10.61 -17.62 -7.51
CA ARG A 183 -12.06 -17.51 -7.66
C ARG A 183 -12.67 -16.95 -6.39
N TYR A 184 -13.53 -15.97 -6.56
CA TYR A 184 -14.34 -15.39 -5.51
C TYR A 184 -15.81 -15.63 -5.80
N ARG A 185 -16.56 -15.76 -4.73
CA ARG A 185 -18.01 -15.82 -4.72
C ARG A 185 -18.54 -14.56 -4.08
N VAL A 186 -19.36 -13.84 -4.83
CA VAL A 186 -20.14 -12.71 -4.34
C VAL A 186 -21.56 -13.21 -4.15
N SER A 187 -21.97 -13.42 -2.90
CA SER A 187 -23.30 -13.92 -2.56
C SER A 187 -24.16 -12.78 -2.02
N LEU A 188 -25.30 -12.57 -2.66
CA LEU A 188 -26.40 -11.74 -2.16
C LEU A 188 -27.33 -12.59 -1.30
N TRP A 189 -27.76 -12.03 -0.17
CA TRP A 189 -28.70 -12.65 0.75
C TRP A 189 -29.77 -11.64 1.12
N THR A 190 -31.03 -11.99 0.87
CA THR A 190 -32.17 -11.10 1.13
C THR A 190 -33.44 -11.91 1.43
N ALA A 191 -34.43 -11.26 2.05
CA ALA A 191 -35.74 -11.85 2.33
C ALA A 191 -36.75 -11.65 1.19
N ASP A 192 -36.40 -10.87 0.16
CA ASP A 192 -37.29 -10.48 -0.92
C ASP A 192 -36.65 -10.79 -2.29
N SER A 193 -37.33 -11.57 -3.11
CA SER A 193 -36.84 -11.96 -4.45
C SER A 193 -36.74 -10.78 -5.42
N GLY A 194 -37.62 -9.78 -5.32
CA GLY A 194 -37.56 -8.57 -6.15
C GLY A 194 -36.37 -7.68 -5.78
N VAL A 195 -36.05 -7.61 -4.49
CA VAL A 195 -34.83 -6.93 -4.00
C VAL A 195 -33.58 -7.68 -4.45
N ARG A 196 -33.58 -9.02 -4.40
CA ARG A 196 -32.48 -9.85 -4.93
C ARG A 196 -32.21 -9.53 -6.40
N ASP A 197 -33.26 -9.46 -7.20
CA ASP A 197 -33.14 -9.23 -8.64
C ASP A 197 -32.64 -7.81 -8.94
N THR A 198 -33.12 -6.80 -8.19
CA THR A 198 -32.67 -5.40 -8.33
C THR A 198 -31.20 -5.24 -7.94
N LEU A 199 -30.80 -5.76 -6.77
CA LEU A 199 -29.39 -5.74 -6.31
C LEU A 199 -28.50 -6.52 -7.27
N GLY A 200 -28.94 -7.70 -7.71
CA GLY A 200 -28.22 -8.53 -8.65
C GLY A 200 -28.01 -7.87 -9.99
N GLN A 201 -29.05 -7.25 -10.57
CA GLN A 201 -28.94 -6.54 -11.84
C GLN A 201 -27.99 -5.34 -11.75
N SER A 202 -28.04 -4.58 -10.66
CA SER A 202 -27.12 -3.45 -10.42
C SER A 202 -25.67 -3.93 -10.35
N LEU A 203 -25.38 -5.00 -9.60
CA LEU A 203 -24.04 -5.58 -9.52
C LEU A 203 -23.56 -6.15 -10.85
N ASP A 204 -24.41 -6.90 -11.55
CA ASP A 204 -24.05 -7.53 -12.82
C ASP A 204 -23.70 -6.48 -13.88
N THR A 205 -24.53 -5.44 -14.01
CA THR A 205 -24.31 -4.35 -14.98
C THR A 205 -22.99 -3.63 -14.70
N GLU A 206 -22.78 -3.19 -13.45
CA GLU A 206 -21.60 -2.40 -13.08
C GLU A 206 -20.30 -3.22 -13.04
N LEU A 207 -20.37 -4.51 -12.65
CA LEU A 207 -19.19 -5.39 -12.66
C LEU A 207 -18.86 -5.86 -14.07
N ALA A 208 -19.84 -6.02 -14.97
CA ALA A 208 -19.60 -6.35 -16.37
C ALA A 208 -18.85 -5.24 -17.11
N GLU A 209 -19.08 -3.97 -16.76
CA GLU A 209 -18.31 -2.84 -17.29
C GLU A 209 -16.86 -2.81 -16.77
N LYS A 210 -16.59 -3.43 -15.62
CA LYS A 210 -15.26 -3.45 -14.98
C LYS A 210 -14.46 -4.67 -15.41
N SER A 211 -13.58 -4.49 -16.39
CA SER A 211 -12.58 -5.52 -16.74
C SER A 211 -11.41 -5.58 -15.75
N TRP A 212 -11.18 -4.52 -14.97
CA TRP A 212 -10.06 -4.36 -14.04
C TRP A 212 -10.54 -3.66 -12.77
N ILE A 213 -9.97 -4.05 -11.63
CA ILE A 213 -10.16 -3.38 -10.35
C ILE A 213 -8.80 -3.03 -9.74
N SER A 214 -8.71 -1.88 -9.07
CA SER A 214 -7.50 -1.50 -8.34
C SER A 214 -7.35 -2.35 -7.08
N THR A 215 -6.15 -2.89 -6.84
CA THR A 215 -5.84 -3.55 -5.57
C THR A 215 -5.50 -2.52 -4.49
N LEU A 216 -5.57 -2.90 -3.22
CA LEU A 216 -5.33 -1.99 -2.09
C LEU A 216 -3.88 -1.49 -2.00
N ASP A 217 -2.95 -2.17 -2.66
CA ASP A 217 -1.55 -1.76 -2.79
C ASP A 217 -1.27 -0.96 -4.07
N GLY A 218 -2.31 -0.50 -4.78
CA GLY A 218 -2.20 0.34 -5.98
C GLY A 218 -1.93 -0.44 -7.28
N GLY A 219 -1.87 -1.76 -7.23
CA GLY A 219 -1.83 -2.63 -8.40
C GLY A 219 -3.20 -2.74 -9.09
N GLN A 220 -3.28 -3.66 -10.05
CA GLN A 220 -4.50 -3.96 -10.79
C GLN A 220 -4.78 -5.46 -10.76
N ALA A 221 -6.05 -5.83 -10.60
CA ALA A 221 -6.52 -7.20 -10.75
C ALA A 221 -7.51 -7.26 -11.92
N GLN A 222 -7.32 -8.21 -12.83
CA GLN A 222 -8.26 -8.47 -13.91
C GLN A 222 -9.48 -9.18 -13.34
N LEU A 223 -10.67 -8.64 -13.60
CA LEU A 223 -11.94 -9.24 -13.19
C LEU A 223 -12.52 -10.03 -14.37
N ARG A 224 -12.87 -11.30 -14.13
CA ARG A 224 -13.51 -12.17 -15.12
C ARG A 224 -14.75 -12.83 -14.55
N PHE A 225 -15.90 -12.59 -15.19
CA PHE A 225 -17.13 -13.31 -14.88
C PHE A 225 -17.01 -14.80 -15.26
N VAL A 226 -17.49 -15.69 -14.40
CA VAL A 226 -17.52 -17.14 -14.64
C VAL A 226 -18.95 -17.64 -14.80
N SER A 227 -19.78 -17.39 -13.79
CA SER A 227 -21.18 -17.86 -13.77
C SER A 227 -21.98 -17.16 -12.69
N VAL A 228 -23.30 -17.26 -12.80
CA VAL A 228 -24.27 -16.84 -11.78
C VAL A 228 -25.19 -18.01 -11.45
N GLU A 229 -25.59 -18.15 -10.20
CA GLU A 229 -26.50 -19.19 -9.72
C GLU A 229 -27.48 -18.61 -8.69
N ASP A 230 -28.76 -18.91 -8.86
CA ASP A 230 -29.79 -18.65 -7.85
C ASP A 230 -30.00 -19.88 -6.97
N ILE A 231 -29.85 -19.68 -5.66
CA ILE A 231 -29.96 -20.73 -4.65
C ILE A 231 -31.15 -20.40 -3.75
N ASP A 232 -32.33 -20.86 -4.17
CA ASP A 232 -33.60 -20.63 -3.47
C ASP A 232 -34.04 -21.83 -2.61
N THR A 233 -33.09 -22.71 -2.25
CA THR A 233 -33.37 -23.89 -1.43
C THR A 233 -33.91 -23.55 -0.03
N MET A 234 -33.73 -22.30 0.43
CA MET A 234 -34.23 -21.78 1.71
C MET A 234 -35.42 -20.82 1.56
N GLN A 235 -36.14 -20.84 0.42
CA GLN A 235 -37.32 -19.99 0.21
C GLN A 235 -38.40 -20.16 1.30
N ASN A 236 -38.56 -21.37 1.86
CA ASN A 236 -39.53 -21.64 2.94
C ASN A 236 -39.19 -20.88 4.24
N GLN A 237 -37.98 -20.35 4.35
CA GLN A 237 -37.50 -19.53 5.46
C GLN A 237 -37.43 -18.04 5.09
N ALA A 238 -38.00 -17.64 3.95
CA ALA A 238 -37.89 -16.31 3.35
C ALA A 238 -36.43 -15.86 3.24
N LEU A 239 -35.59 -16.74 2.69
CA LEU A 239 -34.19 -16.46 2.41
C LEU A 239 -33.88 -16.81 0.96
N TYR A 240 -33.62 -15.77 0.18
CA TYR A 240 -33.24 -15.85 -1.22
C TYR A 240 -31.75 -15.54 -1.35
N ARG A 241 -31.06 -16.31 -2.20
CA ARG A 241 -29.63 -16.16 -2.40
C ARG A 241 -29.28 -16.18 -3.88
N ARG A 242 -28.45 -15.22 -4.31
CA ARG A 242 -27.82 -15.21 -5.64
C ARG A 242 -26.31 -15.19 -5.51
N ASP A 243 -25.64 -16.12 -6.16
CA ASP A 243 -24.19 -16.25 -6.17
C ASP A 243 -23.61 -15.86 -7.53
N TYR A 244 -22.74 -14.87 -7.55
CA TYR A 244 -21.88 -14.56 -8.69
C TYR A 244 -20.49 -15.15 -8.44
N LEU A 245 -19.96 -15.88 -9.41
CA LEU A 245 -18.60 -16.37 -9.40
C LEU A 245 -17.73 -15.52 -10.32
N TYR A 246 -16.70 -14.92 -9.75
CA TYR A 246 -15.69 -14.14 -10.45
C TYR A 246 -14.32 -14.76 -10.27
N GLU A 247 -13.52 -14.73 -11.32
CA GLU A 247 -12.09 -15.02 -11.25
C GLU A 247 -11.31 -13.71 -11.30
N LEU A 248 -10.42 -13.53 -10.33
CA LEU A 248 -9.54 -12.40 -10.27
C LEU A 248 -8.11 -12.86 -10.56
N VAL A 249 -7.53 -12.32 -11.62
CA VAL A 249 -6.13 -12.55 -11.98
C VAL A 249 -5.31 -11.35 -11.54
N PHE A 250 -4.34 -11.58 -10.68
CA PHE A 250 -3.51 -10.52 -10.11
C PHE A 250 -2.06 -10.97 -9.91
N ASP A 251 -1.17 -9.99 -9.84
CA ASP A 251 0.25 -10.22 -9.60
C ASP A 251 0.58 -9.97 -8.13
N THR A 252 1.27 -10.93 -7.51
CA THR A 252 1.96 -10.69 -6.25
C THR A 252 3.33 -10.10 -6.57
N LEU A 253 3.51 -8.84 -6.22
CA LEU A 253 4.70 -8.06 -6.52
C LEU A 253 5.67 -8.10 -5.36
N GLN A 254 6.93 -8.45 -5.62
CA GLN A 254 7.98 -8.12 -4.67
C GLN A 254 8.36 -6.66 -4.87
N VAL A 255 8.32 -5.90 -3.78
CA VAL A 255 8.70 -4.49 -3.73
C VAL A 255 10.08 -4.38 -3.12
N GLN A 256 10.92 -3.53 -3.70
CA GLN A 256 12.18 -3.10 -3.12
C GLN A 256 12.28 -1.59 -3.29
N TRP A 257 12.53 -0.93 -2.17
CA TRP A 257 12.82 0.49 -2.15
C TRP A 257 14.32 0.70 -2.24
N SER A 258 14.74 1.78 -2.91
CA SER A 258 16.14 2.19 -3.03
C SER A 258 16.23 3.70 -3.07
N SER A 259 17.16 4.29 -2.35
CA SER A 259 17.47 5.71 -2.52
C SER A 259 18.16 5.96 -3.86
N ASP A 260 18.00 7.16 -4.40
CA ASP A 260 18.89 7.62 -5.46
C ASP A 260 20.34 7.69 -4.93
N MET A 261 21.32 7.65 -5.83
CA MET A 261 22.74 7.67 -5.45
C MET A 261 23.08 8.96 -4.69
N MET A 262 23.39 8.82 -3.39
CA MET A 262 23.66 9.95 -2.50
C MET A 262 25.13 10.35 -2.47
N PHE A 263 26.01 9.35 -2.41
CA PHE A 263 27.47 9.50 -2.48
C PHE A 263 28.02 8.47 -3.48
N GLY A 264 29.03 8.87 -4.25
CA GLY A 264 29.78 7.94 -5.09
C GLY A 264 30.98 7.40 -4.35
N ALA A 265 31.27 6.11 -4.55
CA ALA A 265 32.47 5.45 -4.09
C ALA A 265 32.96 4.48 -5.16
N GLY A 266 34.27 4.29 -5.24
CA GLY A 266 34.85 3.37 -6.20
C GLY A 266 36.36 3.21 -6.02
N THR A 267 36.92 2.30 -6.80
CA THR A 267 38.36 2.13 -6.93
C THR A 267 38.73 2.29 -8.39
N VAL A 268 39.77 3.07 -8.64
CA VAL A 268 40.45 3.13 -9.93
C VAL A 268 41.75 2.37 -9.80
N SER A 269 41.95 1.34 -10.62
CA SER A 269 43.23 0.67 -10.74
C SER A 269 43.95 1.12 -12.02
N ALA A 270 45.23 1.45 -11.88
CA ALA A 270 46.14 1.75 -12.98
C ALA A 270 47.45 0.98 -12.74
N GLY A 271 47.56 -0.20 -13.36
CA GLY A 271 48.66 -1.15 -13.07
C GLY A 271 48.57 -1.69 -11.64
N ASP A 272 49.68 -1.71 -10.91
CA ASP A 272 49.75 -2.14 -9.50
C ASP A 272 49.24 -1.08 -8.50
N GLN A 273 48.85 0.10 -8.97
CA GLN A 273 48.24 1.13 -8.12
C GLN A 273 46.72 0.98 -8.10
N VAL A 274 46.17 0.76 -6.90
CA VAL A 274 44.74 0.88 -6.61
C VAL A 274 44.53 2.17 -5.83
N SER A 275 43.73 3.07 -6.38
CA SER A 275 43.30 4.30 -5.72
C SER A 275 41.81 4.22 -5.45
N SER A 276 41.41 4.29 -4.19
CA SER A 276 40.01 4.41 -3.79
C SER A 276 39.60 5.88 -3.80
N PHE A 277 38.36 6.14 -4.20
CA PHE A 277 37.73 7.45 -4.10
C PHE A 277 36.31 7.29 -3.52
N GLY A 278 35.83 8.33 -2.85
CA GLY A 278 34.47 8.38 -2.34
C GLY A 278 34.24 7.63 -1.01
N ALA A 279 32.97 7.52 -0.64
CA ALA A 279 32.56 7.10 0.71
C ALA A 279 32.89 5.63 0.94
N ILE A 280 33.64 5.31 2.00
CA ILE A 280 33.63 3.92 2.48
C ILE A 280 32.19 3.64 2.90
N GLU A 281 31.61 2.55 2.39
CA GLU A 281 30.27 2.11 2.76
C GLU A 281 30.16 2.23 4.28
N PRO A 282 29.27 3.08 4.80
CA PRO A 282 29.17 3.25 6.24
C PRO A 282 28.91 1.88 6.83
N ALA A 283 29.54 1.58 7.95
CA ALA A 283 29.20 0.41 8.74
C ALA A 283 27.81 0.65 9.34
N PHE A 284 26.78 0.66 8.49
CA PHE A 284 25.41 0.71 8.90
C PHE A 284 25.10 -0.62 9.57
N ASP A 285 24.43 -0.56 10.70
CA ASP A 285 23.58 -1.68 11.04
C ASP A 285 22.47 -1.70 9.98
N ASN A 286 22.37 -2.79 9.21
CA ASN A 286 21.41 -2.95 8.11
C ASN A 286 19.96 -2.62 8.55
N SER A 287 19.69 -2.69 9.85
CA SER A 287 18.43 -2.35 10.50
C SER A 287 17.95 -0.92 10.19
N VAL A 288 18.83 0.10 10.16
CA VAL A 288 18.42 1.51 9.98
C VAL A 288 17.86 1.75 8.57
N VAL A 289 18.54 1.20 7.56
CA VAL A 289 18.10 1.27 6.16
C VAL A 289 16.82 0.47 5.98
N LEU A 290 16.72 -0.72 6.57
CA LEU A 290 15.51 -1.55 6.52
C LEU A 290 14.30 -0.87 7.16
N HIS A 291 14.43 -0.29 8.35
CA HIS A 291 13.33 0.39 9.03
C HIS A 291 12.84 1.64 8.28
N ALA A 292 13.76 2.40 7.70
CA ALA A 292 13.42 3.50 6.81
C ALA A 292 12.61 3.01 5.59
N LEU A 293 13.06 1.92 4.95
CA LEU A 293 12.38 1.33 3.80
C LEU A 293 10.99 0.77 4.17
N GLU A 294 10.85 0.15 5.34
CA GLU A 294 9.58 -0.35 5.87
C GLU A 294 8.58 0.77 6.16
N ALA A 295 9.03 1.86 6.81
CA ALA A 295 8.19 3.03 7.08
C ALA A 295 7.70 3.69 5.77
N MET A 296 8.58 3.82 4.78
CA MET A 296 8.23 4.34 3.45
C MET A 296 7.22 3.44 2.73
N GLN A 297 7.35 2.13 2.84
CA GLN A 297 6.41 1.17 2.25
C GLN A 297 5.03 1.24 2.90
N ALA A 298 4.95 1.42 4.22
CA ALA A 298 3.70 1.52 4.96
C ALA A 298 2.91 2.79 4.57
N ALA A 299 3.59 3.93 4.44
CA ALA A 299 2.97 5.20 4.06
C ALA A 299 2.33 5.12 2.65
N GLN A 300 3.04 4.57 1.66
CA GLN A 300 2.49 4.46 0.31
C GLN A 300 1.32 3.48 0.19
N THR A 301 1.37 2.34 0.89
CA THR A 301 0.28 1.36 0.82
C THR A 301 -1.03 1.96 1.35
N SER A 302 -0.94 2.75 2.42
CA SER A 302 -2.10 3.47 2.98
C SER A 302 -2.65 4.51 2.01
N GLN A 303 -1.79 5.29 1.34
CA GLN A 303 -2.20 6.27 0.34
C GLN A 303 -2.85 5.62 -0.90
N ALA A 304 -2.30 4.51 -1.39
CA ALA A 304 -2.84 3.80 -2.56
C ALA A 304 -4.26 3.26 -2.31
N ALA A 305 -4.50 2.71 -1.12
CA ALA A 305 -5.82 2.27 -0.70
C ALA A 305 -6.81 3.43 -0.61
N GLN A 306 -6.42 4.54 0.01
CA GLN A 306 -7.27 5.74 0.14
C GLN A 306 -7.61 6.37 -1.21
N ASN A 307 -6.67 6.38 -2.17
CA ASN A 307 -6.91 6.91 -3.51
C ASN A 307 -7.90 6.05 -4.30
N SER A 308 -7.82 4.73 -4.14
CA SER A 308 -8.66 3.79 -4.91
C SER A 308 -10.05 3.62 -4.31
N TYR A 309 -10.17 3.66 -2.99
CA TYR A 309 -11.40 3.42 -2.24
C TYR A 309 -11.52 4.44 -1.09
N PRO A 310 -11.81 5.72 -1.40
CA PRO A 310 -11.80 6.78 -0.41
C PRO A 310 -12.86 6.56 0.68
N GLY A 311 -12.46 6.71 1.93
CA GLY A 311 -13.34 6.61 3.09
C GLY A 311 -13.87 5.21 3.40
N MET A 312 -13.39 4.15 2.74
CA MET A 312 -13.81 2.77 3.02
C MET A 312 -12.81 2.05 3.91
N MET A 313 -13.30 1.42 4.98
CA MET A 313 -12.52 0.56 5.84
C MET A 313 -13.29 -0.72 6.22
N VAL A 314 -12.61 -1.64 6.90
CA VAL A 314 -13.23 -2.87 7.40
C VAL A 314 -13.18 -2.89 8.91
N ASN A 315 -14.31 -3.23 9.55
CA ASN A 315 -14.33 -3.49 10.98
C ASN A 315 -13.82 -4.90 11.33
N GLN A 316 -13.69 -5.22 12.62
CA GLN A 316 -13.22 -6.52 13.10
C GLN A 316 -14.02 -7.74 12.58
N PHE A 317 -15.23 -7.53 12.07
CA PHE A 317 -16.11 -8.56 11.53
C PHE A 317 -16.02 -8.70 10.00
N GLY A 318 -15.11 -8.00 9.34
CA GLY A 318 -14.99 -8.04 7.88
C GLY A 318 -15.98 -7.14 7.14
N THR A 319 -16.78 -6.33 7.86
CA THR A 319 -17.84 -5.49 7.27
C THR A 319 -17.24 -4.17 6.78
N VAL A 320 -17.61 -3.80 5.55
CA VAL A 320 -17.21 -2.52 4.95
C VAL A 320 -17.99 -1.40 5.62
N VAL A 321 -17.27 -0.41 6.15
CA VAL A 321 -17.82 0.75 6.86
C VAL A 321 -17.12 2.02 6.40
N CYS A 322 -17.76 3.17 6.61
CA CYS A 322 -17.12 4.45 6.38
C CYS A 322 -16.03 4.69 7.44
N GLN A 323 -14.87 5.20 7.03
CA GLN A 323 -13.84 5.67 7.93
C GLN A 323 -14.39 6.90 8.66
N SER A 324 -14.65 6.77 9.96
CA SER A 324 -15.08 7.88 10.80
C SER A 324 -13.96 8.93 10.84
N HIS A 325 -14.29 10.17 10.46
CA HIS A 325 -13.42 11.33 10.64
C HIS A 325 -13.09 11.58 12.13
#